data_AF-A0A1R0Z9Y6-F1
#
_entry.id   AF-A0A1R0Z9Y6-F1
#
_cell.length_a   1.000
_cell.length_b   1.000
_cell.length_c   1.000
_cell.angle_alpha   90.00
_cell.angle_beta   90.00
_cell.angle_gamma   90.00
#
_symmetry.space_group_name_H-M   'P 1'
#
loop_
_entity.id
_entity.type
_entity.pdbx_description
1 polymer ?
#
loop_
_entity_poly.entity_id
_entity_poly.type
_entity_poly.pdbx_seq_one_letter_code
_entity_poly.pdbx_strand_id
1 'polypeptide(L)'
;MRFSLMILLSFSMIFSYGYLSSASQQKSYAAGNPDSNFSPATLQFLRDNTGLDGEQWNNIMMLVNKPEQDDLNWINFYGYCEDIDDDRGYTIGIFGATTGGSNDTGPDGPDLFKAYDAAKGASNPSVKGALARIGVKGSMKGKILEINESEESFCRKIGNLQNDPEWREAMWKTFYNIYIKYSVEQARNRGFNSALTIGSFVDAALNHGATGGSETLQGLLGKSGSSTDEKTFMTKFYKERTKIVDTNEYNDPPNGKNRVKQWSNLLNMGETDLKGADSAVLQVTDWELQ
;
A
#
# COMPACT_ATOMS: atom_id res chain seq x y z
N MET A 1 -47.76 -18.14 -71.32
CA MET A 1 -46.60 -18.86 -71.90
C MET A 1 -45.47 -18.86 -70.87
N ARG A 2 -44.92 -20.06 -70.62
CA ARG A 2 -43.64 -20.40 -69.95
C ARG A 2 -43.54 -20.36 -68.42
N PHE A 3 -43.33 -21.58 -67.90
CA PHE A 3 -42.78 -22.03 -66.62
C PHE A 3 -41.34 -21.53 -66.35
N SER A 4 -40.96 -21.39 -65.07
CA SER A 4 -39.75 -21.94 -64.41
C SER A 4 -39.66 -21.39 -62.97
N LEU A 5 -39.76 -22.20 -61.91
CA LEU A 5 -38.75 -23.12 -61.31
C LEU A 5 -37.76 -22.39 -60.37
N MET A 6 -37.81 -22.79 -59.10
CA MET A 6 -36.93 -22.43 -57.98
C MET A 6 -35.45 -22.68 -58.27
N ILE A 7 -34.57 -21.83 -57.72
CA ILE A 7 -33.28 -22.25 -57.14
C ILE A 7 -32.98 -21.37 -55.91
N LEU A 8 -32.93 -22.00 -54.72
CA LEU A 8 -32.29 -21.47 -53.53
C LEU A 8 -30.77 -21.43 -53.77
N LEU A 9 -30.13 -20.29 -53.49
CA LEU A 9 -28.68 -20.20 -53.31
C LEU A 9 -28.38 -19.65 -51.91
N SER A 10 -27.97 -20.58 -51.06
CA SER A 10 -27.34 -20.40 -49.77
C SER A 10 -26.00 -19.65 -49.90
N PHE A 11 -25.88 -18.49 -49.26
CA PHE A 11 -24.58 -17.86 -49.01
C PHE A 11 -24.17 -18.16 -47.56
N SER A 12 -23.21 -19.08 -47.41
CA SER A 12 -22.49 -19.27 -46.15
C SER A 12 -21.45 -18.15 -46.01
N MET A 13 -21.74 -17.12 -45.22
CA MET A 13 -20.70 -16.21 -44.73
C MET A 13 -19.94 -16.90 -43.60
N ILE A 14 -18.71 -17.30 -43.88
CA ILE A 14 -17.73 -17.68 -42.86
C ILE A 14 -17.18 -16.37 -42.27
N PHE A 15 -17.77 -15.91 -41.16
CA PHE A 15 -17.13 -14.90 -40.33
C PHE A 15 -16.01 -15.59 -39.54
N SER A 16 -14.78 -15.37 -39.99
CA SER A 16 -13.60 -15.72 -39.20
C SER A 16 -13.54 -14.75 -38.01
N TYR A 17 -13.89 -15.23 -36.83
CA TYR A 17 -13.63 -14.54 -35.56
C TYR A 17 -12.11 -14.48 -35.36
N GLY A 18 -11.50 -13.39 -35.78
CA GLY A 18 -10.19 -12.99 -35.25
C GLY A 18 -10.39 -12.59 -33.80
N TYR A 19 -10.13 -13.51 -32.87
CA TYR A 19 -9.87 -13.17 -31.48
C TYR A 19 -8.58 -12.34 -31.46
N LEU A 20 -8.72 -11.01 -31.56
CA LEU A 20 -7.73 -10.09 -31.04
C LEU A 20 -7.86 -10.17 -29.53
N SER A 21 -7.11 -11.09 -28.91
CA SER A 21 -6.82 -10.99 -27.49
C SER A 21 -6.07 -9.67 -27.33
N SER A 22 -6.70 -8.69 -26.68
CA SER A 22 -5.99 -7.55 -26.11
C SER A 22 -5.02 -8.13 -25.09
N ALA A 23 -3.79 -8.40 -25.51
CA ALA A 23 -2.69 -8.61 -24.59
C ALA A 23 -2.65 -7.36 -23.72
N SER A 24 -2.98 -7.51 -22.44
CA SER A 24 -2.73 -6.49 -21.44
C SER A 24 -1.27 -6.08 -21.61
N GLN A 25 -1.03 -4.81 -21.90
CA GLN A 25 0.32 -4.26 -21.87
C GLN A 25 0.79 -4.34 -20.43
N GLN A 26 1.47 -5.43 -20.08
CA GLN A 26 2.23 -5.51 -18.83
C GLN A 26 3.20 -4.33 -18.84
N LYS A 27 2.96 -3.34 -17.97
CA LYS A 27 3.93 -2.29 -17.65
C LYS A 27 5.23 -3.01 -17.27
N SER A 28 6.28 -2.83 -18.06
CA SER A 28 7.58 -3.43 -17.76
C SER A 28 8.21 -2.71 -16.57
N TYR A 29 8.23 -3.33 -15.40
CA TYR A 29 8.97 -2.83 -14.25
C TYR A 29 10.45 -3.15 -14.49
N ALA A 30 11.25 -2.12 -14.79
CA ALA A 30 12.66 -2.30 -15.10
C ALA A 30 13.43 -2.81 -13.87
N ALA A 31 14.26 -3.84 -14.06
CA ALA A 31 15.13 -4.45 -13.05
C ALA A 31 16.30 -3.52 -12.67
N GLY A 32 15.99 -2.38 -12.05
CA GLY A 32 16.97 -1.53 -11.37
C GLY A 32 17.39 -2.16 -10.04
N ASN A 33 18.51 -1.70 -9.47
CA ASN A 33 18.89 -2.10 -8.10
C ASN A 33 17.79 -1.65 -7.11
N PRO A 34 17.10 -2.55 -6.39
CA PRO A 34 16.02 -2.19 -5.48
C PRO A 34 16.45 -1.23 -4.37
N ASP A 35 17.72 -1.29 -3.94
CA ASP A 35 18.26 -0.36 -2.95
C ASP A 35 18.19 1.11 -3.41
N SER A 36 18.18 1.37 -4.73
CA SER A 36 18.10 2.74 -5.29
C SER A 36 16.74 3.41 -5.10
N ASN A 37 15.72 2.64 -4.73
CA ASN A 37 14.39 3.16 -4.39
C ASN A 37 14.34 3.80 -3.00
N PHE A 38 15.39 3.64 -2.20
CA PHE A 38 15.50 4.17 -0.85
C PHE A 38 16.65 5.17 -0.76
N SER A 39 16.53 6.18 0.11
CA SER A 39 17.71 6.95 0.51
C SER A 39 18.66 6.04 1.31
N PRO A 40 19.99 6.29 1.30
CA PRO A 40 20.92 5.50 2.10
C PRO A 40 20.56 5.47 3.60
N ALA A 41 20.08 6.59 4.13
CA ALA A 41 19.66 6.70 5.53
C ALA A 41 18.41 5.85 5.82
N THR A 42 17.40 5.90 4.94
CA THR A 42 16.20 5.06 5.04
C THR A 42 16.57 3.58 4.96
N LEU A 43 17.38 3.20 3.99
CA LEU A 43 17.77 1.79 3.80
C LEU A 43 18.49 1.25 5.02
N GLN A 44 19.45 2.00 5.56
CA GLN A 44 20.16 1.62 6.79
C GLN A 44 19.19 1.51 7.97
N PHE A 45 18.31 2.50 8.14
CA PHE A 45 17.31 2.50 9.21
C PHE A 45 16.39 1.28 9.15
N LEU A 46 15.87 0.94 7.97
CA LEU A 46 15.03 -0.24 7.78
C LEU A 46 15.81 -1.52 8.09
N ARG A 47 17.02 -1.68 7.56
CA ARG A 47 17.89 -2.84 7.86
C ARG A 47 18.13 -3.01 9.36
N ASP A 48 18.48 -1.93 10.05
CA ASP A 48 18.80 -1.98 11.49
C ASP A 48 17.59 -2.32 12.35
N ASN A 49 16.40 -1.82 11.98
CA ASN A 49 15.21 -1.97 12.82
C ASN A 49 14.36 -3.19 12.47
N THR A 50 14.37 -3.63 11.21
CA THR A 50 13.50 -4.69 10.70
C THR A 50 14.27 -5.94 10.31
N GLY A 51 15.58 -5.82 10.06
CA GLY A 51 16.43 -6.92 9.60
C GLY A 51 16.23 -7.27 8.12
N LEU A 52 15.46 -6.46 7.38
CA LEU A 52 15.17 -6.69 5.96
C LEU A 52 15.98 -5.72 5.08
N ASP A 53 16.39 -6.19 3.91
CA ASP A 53 17.12 -5.40 2.93
C ASP A 53 16.21 -4.61 1.97
N GLY A 54 16.82 -3.85 1.05
CA GLY A 54 16.07 -3.00 0.13
C GLY A 54 15.31 -3.78 -0.94
N GLU A 55 15.77 -4.97 -1.33
CA GLU A 55 15.00 -5.84 -2.23
C GLU A 55 13.72 -6.32 -1.55
N GLN A 56 13.84 -6.79 -0.31
CA GLN A 56 12.70 -7.24 0.48
C GLN A 56 11.70 -6.11 0.72
N TRP A 57 12.17 -4.93 1.13
CA TRP A 57 11.30 -3.78 1.33
C TRP A 57 10.69 -3.26 0.03
N ASN A 58 11.43 -3.28 -1.07
CA ASN A 58 10.89 -2.92 -2.38
C ASN A 58 9.72 -3.84 -2.76
N ASN A 59 9.90 -5.15 -2.62
CA ASN A 59 8.86 -6.14 -2.93
C ASN A 59 7.65 -6.02 -2.00
N ILE A 60 7.86 -5.76 -0.70
CA ILE A 60 6.78 -5.46 0.24
C ILE A 60 6.00 -4.22 -0.23
N MET A 61 6.69 -3.14 -0.60
CA MET A 61 6.02 -1.92 -1.05
C MET A 61 5.28 -2.09 -2.37
N MET A 62 5.79 -2.89 -3.31
CA MET A 62 5.05 -3.24 -4.53
C MET A 62 3.72 -3.94 -4.21
N LEU A 63 3.75 -4.91 -3.29
CA LEU A 63 2.56 -5.65 -2.86
C LEU A 63 1.56 -4.77 -2.10
N VAL A 64 2.06 -3.84 -1.28
CA VAL A 64 1.26 -2.84 -0.56
C VAL A 64 0.64 -1.83 -1.52
N ASN A 65 1.37 -1.35 -2.53
CA ASN A 65 0.92 -0.28 -3.41
C ASN A 65 -0.10 -0.72 -4.45
N LYS A 66 -0.05 -2.00 -4.89
CA LYS A 66 -1.03 -2.56 -5.84
C LYS A 66 -2.50 -2.30 -5.44
N PRO A 67 -2.96 -2.69 -4.23
CA PRO A 67 -4.35 -2.45 -3.83
C PRO A 67 -4.66 -0.98 -3.51
N GLU A 68 -3.65 -0.14 -3.28
CA GLU A 68 -3.84 1.29 -2.97
C GLU A 68 -3.94 2.16 -4.23
N GLN A 69 -3.22 1.80 -5.30
CA GLN A 69 -2.98 2.70 -6.43
C GLN A 69 -3.03 2.01 -7.81
N ASP A 70 -3.34 0.71 -7.85
CA ASP A 70 -3.30 -0.13 -9.06
C ASP A 70 -1.96 -0.07 -9.84
N ASP A 71 -0.86 0.21 -9.13
CA ASP A 71 0.48 0.33 -9.70
C ASP A 71 1.52 -0.26 -8.73
N LEU A 72 2.60 -0.85 -9.24
CA LEU A 72 3.70 -1.36 -8.39
C LEU A 72 4.82 -0.32 -8.23
N ASN A 73 4.80 0.79 -8.98
CA ASN A 73 5.79 1.88 -8.90
C ASN A 73 5.55 2.77 -7.68
N TRP A 74 5.58 2.18 -6.49
CA TRP A 74 5.33 2.84 -5.20
C TRP A 74 6.20 4.09 -4.97
N ILE A 75 7.39 4.14 -5.59
CA ILE A 75 8.28 5.31 -5.52
C ILE A 75 7.69 6.59 -6.11
N ASN A 76 6.65 6.50 -6.95
CA ASN A 76 6.00 7.67 -7.56
C ASN A 76 4.99 8.35 -6.63
N PHE A 77 4.74 7.79 -5.44
CA PHE A 77 3.68 8.22 -4.55
C PHE A 77 4.17 8.94 -3.28
N TYR A 78 5.44 9.33 -3.20
CA TYR A 78 5.92 10.15 -2.07
C TYR A 78 5.22 11.52 -2.01
N GLY A 79 4.92 12.11 -3.16
CA GLY A 79 4.19 13.37 -3.30
C GLY A 79 2.69 13.19 -3.54
N TYR A 80 2.15 11.97 -3.42
CA TYR A 80 0.71 11.74 -3.55
C TYR A 80 -0.05 12.54 -2.49
N CYS A 81 -1.15 13.15 -2.92
CA CYS A 81 -2.06 13.93 -2.09
C CYS A 81 -3.39 14.05 -2.81
N GLU A 82 -4.47 13.63 -2.15
CA GLU A 82 -5.84 13.70 -2.67
C GLU A 82 -6.82 13.74 -1.49
N ASP A 83 -7.90 14.50 -1.60
CA ASP A 83 -9.08 14.28 -0.78
C ASP A 83 -9.98 13.27 -1.51
N ILE A 84 -10.08 12.06 -0.96
CA ILE A 84 -10.81 10.95 -1.60
C ILE A 84 -12.28 10.87 -1.13
N ASP A 85 -12.80 11.95 -0.55
CA ASP A 85 -14.19 12.09 -0.08
C ASP A 85 -14.62 11.02 0.95
N ASP A 86 -13.69 10.55 1.79
CA ASP A 86 -13.89 9.48 2.78
C ASP A 86 -14.03 9.98 4.24
N ASP A 87 -14.16 11.29 4.42
CA ASP A 87 -14.17 12.01 5.69
C ASP A 87 -12.91 11.80 6.57
N ARG A 88 -11.76 11.48 5.96
CA ARG A 88 -10.43 11.46 6.63
C ARG A 88 -9.56 12.67 6.23
N GLY A 89 -10.09 13.57 5.41
CA GLY A 89 -9.36 14.71 4.86
C GLY A 89 -8.40 14.25 3.76
N TYR A 90 -7.24 14.90 3.64
CA TYR A 90 -6.27 14.55 2.61
C TYR A 90 -5.51 13.27 2.96
N THR A 91 -5.42 12.36 1.99
CA THR A 91 -4.60 11.16 2.01
C THR A 91 -3.28 11.44 1.30
N ILE A 92 -2.15 11.18 1.98
CA ILE A 92 -0.82 11.64 1.58
C ILE A 92 0.20 10.49 1.57
N GLY A 93 0.98 10.40 0.50
CA GLY A 93 2.19 9.58 0.50
C GLY A 93 2.01 8.07 0.30
N ILE A 94 3.10 7.32 0.48
CA ILE A 94 3.21 5.88 0.19
C ILE A 94 2.44 4.95 1.15
N PHE A 95 1.89 5.49 2.24
CA PHE A 95 1.12 4.72 3.22
C PHE A 95 -0.25 5.35 3.52
N GLY A 96 -0.65 6.35 2.73
CA GLY A 96 -1.96 7.00 2.87
C GLY A 96 -2.14 7.76 4.17
N ALA A 97 -1.14 8.55 4.58
CA ALA A 97 -1.23 9.36 5.79
C ALA A 97 -2.38 10.38 5.68
N THR A 98 -3.26 10.44 6.66
CA THR A 98 -4.46 11.28 6.63
C THR A 98 -4.27 12.58 7.38
N THR A 99 -4.94 13.67 6.99
CA THR A 99 -4.98 14.90 7.81
C THR A 99 -6.01 14.82 8.94
N GLY A 100 -6.93 13.88 8.86
CA GLY A 100 -8.00 13.61 9.82
C GLY A 100 -9.34 14.23 9.45
N GLY A 101 -10.39 13.65 10.01
CA GLY A 101 -11.79 14.05 9.82
C GLY A 101 -12.73 13.25 10.74
N SER A 102 -14.02 13.16 10.41
CA SER A 102 -14.96 12.37 11.24
C SER A 102 -14.69 10.87 11.20
N ASN A 103 -14.15 10.35 10.09
CA ASN A 103 -13.79 8.95 9.94
C ASN A 103 -12.35 8.64 10.36
N ASP A 104 -11.57 9.66 10.72
CA ASP A 104 -10.27 9.50 11.36
C ASP A 104 -9.97 10.65 12.34
N THR A 105 -10.25 10.41 13.63
CA THR A 105 -10.03 11.37 14.70
C THR A 105 -8.65 11.26 15.36
N GLY A 106 -7.82 10.32 14.89
CA GLY A 106 -6.46 10.08 15.36
C GLY A 106 -5.47 9.95 14.20
N PRO A 107 -5.43 10.92 13.28
CA PRO A 107 -4.71 10.81 12.02
C PRO A 107 -3.19 10.81 12.22
N ASP A 108 -2.50 10.30 11.21
CA ASP A 108 -1.04 10.16 11.18
C ASP A 108 -0.32 11.25 10.35
N GLY A 109 -1.03 11.99 9.50
CA GLY A 109 -0.51 13.15 8.78
C GLY A 109 0.15 14.21 9.68
N PRO A 110 -0.41 14.58 10.85
CA PRO A 110 0.26 15.46 11.80
C PRO A 110 1.65 14.96 12.23
N ASP A 111 1.81 13.66 12.45
CA ASP A 111 3.09 13.08 12.82
C ASP A 111 4.06 13.06 11.63
N LEU A 112 3.57 12.85 10.40
CA LEU A 112 4.34 13.00 9.17
C LEU A 112 4.89 14.42 9.01
N PHE A 113 4.05 15.45 9.15
CA PHE A 113 4.51 16.85 9.06
C PHE A 113 5.51 17.18 10.16
N LYS A 114 5.28 16.73 11.39
CA LYS A 114 6.23 16.94 12.49
C LYS A 114 7.57 16.24 12.23
N ALA A 115 7.54 15.01 11.71
CA ALA A 115 8.75 14.29 11.33
C ALA A 115 9.51 15.00 10.19
N TYR A 116 8.81 15.59 9.24
CA TYR A 116 9.41 16.39 8.18
C TYR A 116 10.08 17.66 8.72
N ASP A 117 9.43 18.39 9.62
CA ASP A 117 10.04 19.56 10.27
C ASP A 117 11.33 19.18 11.02
N ALA A 118 11.34 18.00 11.67
CA ALA A 118 12.52 17.44 12.32
C ALA A 118 13.63 17.11 11.32
N ALA A 119 13.29 16.45 10.21
CA ALA A 119 14.24 16.10 9.15
C ALA A 119 14.85 17.34 8.49
N LYS A 120 14.09 18.45 8.36
CA LYS A 120 14.62 19.76 7.92
C LYS A 120 15.42 20.51 9.00
N GLY A 121 15.74 19.86 10.12
CA GLY A 121 16.62 20.38 11.16
C GLY A 121 15.97 21.34 12.15
N ALA A 122 14.65 21.29 12.35
CA ALA A 122 14.03 22.07 13.42
C ALA A 122 14.52 21.61 14.80
N SER A 123 14.91 22.56 15.66
CA SER A 123 15.27 22.27 17.05
C SER A 123 14.07 21.89 17.92
N ASN A 124 12.88 22.39 17.56
CA ASN A 124 11.60 22.04 18.18
C ASN A 124 10.57 21.72 17.09
N PRO A 125 10.57 20.48 16.56
CA PRO A 125 9.73 20.09 15.43
C PRO A 125 8.23 20.19 15.73
N SER A 126 7.47 20.74 14.80
CA SER A 126 6.03 20.91 14.92
C SER A 126 5.32 20.87 13.58
N VAL A 127 4.03 20.51 13.57
CA VAL A 127 3.19 20.59 12.36
C VAL A 127 3.21 22.01 11.79
N LYS A 128 3.02 23.02 12.65
CA LYS A 128 3.05 24.43 12.23
C LYS A 128 4.37 24.83 11.56
N GLY A 129 5.50 24.35 12.09
CA GLY A 129 6.82 24.56 11.50
C GLY A 129 6.92 23.94 10.11
N ALA A 130 6.48 22.69 9.96
CA ALA A 130 6.42 21.99 8.69
C ALA A 130 5.60 22.75 7.64
N LEU A 131 4.35 23.10 7.98
CA LEU A 131 3.44 23.83 7.09
C LEU A 131 4.04 25.17 6.65
N ALA A 132 4.67 25.90 7.57
CA ALA A 132 5.33 27.17 7.27
C ALA A 132 6.50 26.98 6.29
N ARG A 133 7.30 25.91 6.41
CA ARG A 133 8.42 25.63 5.49
C ARG A 133 7.97 25.38 4.06
N ILE A 134 6.83 24.71 3.89
CA ILE A 134 6.28 24.38 2.57
C ILE A 134 5.23 25.40 2.09
N GLY A 135 5.02 26.47 2.86
CA GLY A 135 4.05 27.52 2.52
C GLY A 135 2.60 27.06 2.49
N VAL A 136 2.23 26.02 3.26
CA VAL A 136 0.85 25.57 3.42
C VAL A 136 0.14 26.39 4.48
N LYS A 137 -1.08 26.82 4.17
CA LYS A 137 -2.01 27.45 5.10
C LYS A 137 -2.83 26.35 5.75
N GLY A 138 -2.59 26.11 7.03
CA GLY A 138 -3.33 25.12 7.81
C GLY A 138 -2.99 25.23 9.30
N SER A 139 -3.76 24.54 10.11
CA SER A 139 -3.57 24.53 11.57
C SER A 139 -4.17 23.29 12.20
N MET A 140 -3.58 22.86 13.32
CA MET A 140 -4.16 21.81 14.15
C MET A 140 -5.42 22.32 14.86
N LYS A 141 -6.48 21.52 14.83
CA LYS A 141 -7.67 21.64 15.67
C LYS A 141 -7.86 20.34 16.45
N GLY A 142 -7.42 20.36 17.71
CA GLY A 142 -7.24 19.12 18.46
C GLY A 142 -6.20 18.24 17.76
N LYS A 143 -6.61 17.04 17.33
CA LYS A 143 -5.76 16.09 16.60
C LYS A 143 -5.87 16.20 15.08
N ILE A 144 -6.88 16.92 14.57
CA ILE A 144 -7.12 17.05 13.13
C ILE A 144 -6.28 18.20 12.58
N LEU A 145 -5.63 17.98 11.44
CA LEU A 145 -4.96 19.02 10.67
C LEU A 145 -5.93 19.63 9.66
N GLU A 146 -6.45 20.82 9.97
CA GLU A 146 -7.32 21.55 9.04
C GLU A 146 -6.45 22.31 8.02
N ILE A 147 -6.67 22.05 6.73
CA ILE A 147 -6.05 22.77 5.61
C ILE A 147 -6.96 23.93 5.21
N ASN A 148 -6.39 25.14 5.14
CA ASN A 148 -7.08 26.41 4.91
C ASN A 148 -6.67 27.01 3.56
N GLU A 149 -6.63 26.18 2.52
CA GLU A 149 -6.40 26.53 1.12
C GLU A 149 -7.07 25.50 0.21
N SER A 150 -7.10 25.74 -1.11
CA SER A 150 -7.69 24.76 -2.03
C SER A 150 -6.84 23.48 -2.10
N GLU A 151 -7.51 22.35 -2.33
CA GLU A 151 -6.86 21.06 -2.59
C GLU A 151 -5.76 21.17 -3.65
N GLU A 152 -6.06 21.77 -4.81
CA GLU A 152 -5.07 21.94 -5.88
C GLU A 152 -3.80 22.67 -5.39
N SER A 153 -3.96 23.67 -4.52
CA SER A 153 -2.83 24.41 -3.97
C SER A 153 -2.06 23.59 -2.94
N PHE A 154 -2.76 22.88 -2.06
CA PHE A 154 -2.16 22.03 -1.04
C PHE A 154 -1.43 20.84 -1.67
N CYS A 155 -2.13 20.05 -2.48
CA CYS A 155 -1.57 18.86 -3.10
C CYS A 155 -0.49 19.16 -4.12
N ARG A 156 -0.49 20.33 -4.79
CA ARG A 156 0.68 20.78 -5.56
C ARG A 156 1.92 20.99 -4.68
N LYS A 157 1.77 21.53 -3.47
CA LYS A 157 2.90 21.72 -2.54
C LYS A 157 3.43 20.38 -2.02
N ILE A 158 2.54 19.43 -1.75
CA ILE A 158 2.93 18.06 -1.39
C ILE A 158 3.60 17.34 -2.57
N GLY A 159 3.06 17.48 -3.78
CA GLY A 159 3.65 16.94 -5.01
C GLY A 159 5.07 17.45 -5.27
N ASN A 160 5.36 18.71 -4.93
CA ASN A 160 6.73 19.25 -5.02
C ASN A 160 7.73 18.58 -4.07
N LEU A 161 7.26 17.85 -3.04
CA LEU A 161 8.09 17.09 -2.11
C LEU A 161 8.40 15.67 -2.60
N GLN A 162 7.87 15.24 -3.75
CA GLN A 162 8.08 13.91 -4.33
C GLN A 162 9.56 13.48 -4.33
N ASN A 163 10.48 14.42 -4.58
CA ASN A 163 11.92 14.17 -4.64
C ASN A 163 12.71 14.79 -3.47
N ASP A 164 12.05 15.36 -2.46
CA ASP A 164 12.72 15.92 -1.27
C ASP A 164 13.20 14.77 -0.37
N PRO A 165 14.51 14.62 -0.12
CA PRO A 165 15.06 13.49 0.63
C PRO A 165 14.61 13.50 2.10
N GLU A 166 14.42 14.66 2.71
CA GLU A 166 13.95 14.78 4.08
C GLU A 166 12.46 14.44 4.21
N TRP A 167 11.65 14.74 3.17
CA TRP A 167 10.26 14.30 3.09
C TRP A 167 10.15 12.79 3.01
N ARG A 168 10.95 12.16 2.14
CA ARG A 168 11.00 10.69 2.02
C ARG A 168 11.46 10.04 3.33
N GLU A 169 12.47 10.61 3.99
CA GLU A 169 12.93 10.13 5.29
C GLU A 169 11.85 10.24 6.37
N ALA A 170 11.16 11.39 6.44
CA ALA A 170 10.06 11.60 7.36
C ALA A 170 8.93 10.60 7.13
N MET A 171 8.57 10.34 5.88
CA MET A 171 7.55 9.36 5.50
C MET A 171 7.89 7.97 6.02
N TRP A 172 9.13 7.51 5.80
CA TRP A 172 9.57 6.20 6.30
C TRP A 172 9.64 6.11 7.82
N LYS A 173 10.10 7.17 8.50
CA LYS A 173 10.13 7.20 9.97
C LYS A 173 8.72 7.17 10.56
N THR A 174 7.79 7.91 9.99
CA THR A 174 6.38 7.90 10.42
C THR A 174 5.73 6.55 10.14
N PHE A 175 5.88 6.02 8.92
CA PHE A 175 5.40 4.69 8.57
C PHE A 175 5.94 3.63 9.55
N TYR A 176 7.24 3.73 9.89
CA TYR A 176 7.84 2.83 10.85
C TYR A 176 7.23 2.94 12.24
N ASN A 177 7.12 4.15 12.77
CA ASN A 177 6.66 4.37 14.14
C ASN A 177 5.20 3.94 14.35
N ILE A 178 4.36 4.10 13.32
CA ILE A 178 2.92 3.85 13.43
C ILE A 178 2.58 2.41 13.08
N TYR A 179 3.20 1.84 12.03
CA TYR A 179 2.76 0.56 11.48
C TYR A 179 3.85 -0.53 11.50
N ILE A 180 5.08 -0.22 11.06
CA ILE A 180 6.11 -1.25 10.87
C ILE A 180 6.65 -1.76 12.19
N LYS A 181 6.95 -0.87 13.14
CA LYS A 181 7.55 -1.25 14.43
C LYS A 181 6.71 -2.30 15.14
N TYR A 182 5.41 -2.02 15.31
CA TYR A 182 4.49 -2.96 15.94
C TYR A 182 4.37 -4.26 15.14
N SER A 183 4.26 -4.20 13.82
CA SER A 183 4.22 -5.38 12.95
C SER A 183 5.44 -6.28 13.12
N VAL A 184 6.64 -5.70 13.11
CA VAL A 184 7.92 -6.40 13.31
C VAL A 184 8.01 -7.00 14.71
N GLU A 185 7.65 -6.25 15.76
CA GLU A 185 7.61 -6.74 17.14
C GLU A 185 6.68 -7.95 17.27
N GLN A 186 5.49 -7.89 16.67
CA GLN A 186 4.51 -8.98 16.72
C GLN A 186 4.97 -10.23 15.95
N ALA A 187 5.68 -10.08 14.83
CA ALA A 187 6.29 -11.19 14.12
C ALA A 187 7.41 -11.84 14.96
N ARG A 188 8.35 -11.03 15.47
CA ARG A 188 9.49 -11.50 16.27
C ARG A 188 9.07 -12.16 17.59
N ASN A 189 8.04 -11.65 18.25
CA ASN A 189 7.48 -12.26 19.47
C ASN A 189 6.94 -13.68 19.24
N ARG A 190 6.69 -14.06 17.99
CA ARG A 190 6.27 -15.41 17.57
C ARG A 190 7.41 -16.25 17.00
N GLY A 191 8.62 -15.70 16.93
CA GLY A 191 9.78 -16.33 16.29
C GLY A 191 9.82 -16.17 14.77
N PHE A 192 8.95 -15.35 14.18
CA PHE A 192 8.88 -15.14 12.73
C PHE A 192 9.76 -13.96 12.32
N ASN A 193 10.59 -14.16 11.30
CA ASN A 193 11.50 -13.14 10.78
C ASN A 193 11.43 -13.01 9.25
N SER A 194 10.53 -13.74 8.59
CA SER A 194 10.43 -13.71 7.14
C SER A 194 9.90 -12.36 6.65
N ALA A 195 10.40 -11.92 5.49
CA ALA A 195 9.93 -10.68 4.86
C ALA A 195 8.43 -10.76 4.54
N LEU A 196 7.95 -11.94 4.15
CA LEU A 196 6.55 -12.17 3.84
C LEU A 196 5.63 -11.98 5.05
N THR A 197 6.00 -12.51 6.23
CA THR A 197 5.20 -12.33 7.45
C THR A 197 5.22 -10.88 7.90
N ILE A 198 6.39 -10.24 7.90
CA ILE A 198 6.51 -8.82 8.27
C ILE A 198 5.69 -7.95 7.32
N GLY A 199 5.86 -8.11 6.00
CA GLY A 199 5.12 -7.37 4.99
C GLY A 199 3.61 -7.57 5.10
N SER A 200 3.17 -8.81 5.33
CA SER A 200 1.76 -9.10 5.56
C SER A 200 1.18 -8.45 6.82
N PHE A 201 1.95 -8.35 7.90
CA PHE A 201 1.51 -7.67 9.12
C PHE A 201 1.46 -6.16 8.91
N VAL A 202 2.45 -5.58 8.23
CA VAL A 202 2.48 -4.17 7.85
C VAL A 202 1.27 -3.81 7.00
N ASP A 203 0.98 -4.60 5.97
CA ASP A 203 -0.17 -4.40 5.08
C ASP A 203 -1.50 -4.48 5.84
N ALA A 204 -1.62 -5.41 6.80
CA ALA A 204 -2.81 -5.48 7.65
C ALA A 204 -2.90 -4.30 8.63
N ALA A 205 -1.78 -3.85 9.19
CA ALA A 205 -1.74 -2.72 10.11
C ALA A 205 -2.08 -1.41 9.42
N LEU A 206 -1.63 -1.20 8.18
CA LEU A 206 -1.96 0.01 7.42
C LEU A 206 -3.44 0.01 7.01
N ASN A 207 -3.96 -1.13 6.55
CA ASN A 207 -5.31 -1.23 6.01
C ASN A 207 -6.40 -1.27 7.10
N HIS A 208 -6.09 -1.81 8.28
CA HIS A 208 -7.08 -2.01 9.36
C HIS A 208 -6.71 -1.31 10.67
N GLY A 209 -5.60 -0.57 10.70
CA GLY A 209 -4.99 -0.08 11.93
C GLY A 209 -4.14 -1.15 12.64
N ALA A 210 -3.12 -0.70 13.37
CA ALA A 210 -2.19 -1.59 14.07
C ALA A 210 -2.77 -2.20 15.36
N THR A 211 -3.48 -1.41 16.18
CA THR A 211 -3.92 -1.79 17.53
C THR A 211 -5.31 -1.29 17.88
N GLY A 212 -5.96 -1.93 18.86
CA GLY A 212 -7.25 -1.52 19.41
C GLY A 212 -8.38 -2.49 19.07
N GLY A 213 -9.09 -2.20 17.97
CA GLY A 213 -10.31 -2.93 17.58
C GLY A 213 -10.07 -4.38 17.14
N SER A 214 -11.16 -5.15 17.04
CA SER A 214 -11.09 -6.58 16.72
C SER A 214 -10.62 -6.89 15.29
N GLU A 215 -10.63 -5.90 14.40
CA GLU A 215 -10.26 -6.01 13.00
C GLU A 215 -8.87 -5.45 12.69
N THR A 216 -8.28 -4.73 13.65
CA THR A 216 -6.88 -4.28 13.59
C THR A 216 -5.91 -5.46 13.52
N LEU A 217 -4.65 -5.21 13.16
CA LEU A 217 -3.60 -6.24 13.23
C LEU A 217 -3.60 -6.94 14.61
N GLN A 218 -3.65 -6.20 15.71
CA GLN A 218 -3.74 -6.77 17.06
C GLN A 218 -4.91 -7.73 17.23
N GLY A 219 -6.10 -7.35 16.77
CA GLY A 219 -7.32 -8.16 16.85
C GLY A 219 -7.22 -9.44 15.99
N LEU A 220 -6.73 -9.31 14.76
CA LEU A 220 -6.51 -10.44 13.84
C LEU A 220 -5.48 -11.43 14.39
N LEU A 221 -4.38 -10.94 14.98
CA LEU A 221 -3.39 -11.79 15.63
C LEU A 221 -3.99 -12.58 16.80
N GLY A 222 -4.88 -11.98 17.58
CA GLY A 222 -5.60 -12.68 18.67
C GLY A 222 -6.52 -13.80 18.18
N LYS A 223 -7.10 -13.65 16.98
CA LYS A 223 -7.96 -14.66 16.33
C LYS A 223 -7.15 -15.77 15.64
N SER A 224 -5.86 -15.53 15.38
CA SER A 224 -5.00 -16.41 14.58
C SER A 224 -4.37 -17.58 15.35
N GLY A 225 -4.57 -17.68 16.67
CA GLY A 225 -4.03 -18.75 17.50
C GLY A 225 -2.56 -18.55 17.86
N SER A 226 -1.85 -19.64 18.20
CA SER A 226 -0.52 -19.60 18.80
C SER A 226 0.46 -20.64 18.20
N SER A 227 0.23 -21.06 16.95
CA SER A 227 1.17 -21.97 16.26
C SER A 227 2.54 -21.32 16.14
N THR A 228 3.59 -22.06 16.50
CA THR A 228 4.99 -21.66 16.26
C THR A 228 5.48 -22.08 14.87
N ASP A 229 4.70 -22.89 14.13
CA ASP A 229 4.92 -23.11 12.70
C ASP A 229 4.36 -21.91 11.92
N GLU A 230 5.26 -21.18 11.25
CA GLU A 230 4.96 -19.92 10.57
C GLU A 230 3.91 -20.09 9.46
N LYS A 231 4.03 -21.14 8.63
CA LYS A 231 3.08 -21.40 7.54
C LYS A 231 1.69 -21.70 8.08
N THR A 232 1.57 -22.52 9.11
CA THR A 232 0.30 -22.82 9.78
C THR A 232 -0.30 -21.57 10.40
N PHE A 233 0.50 -20.75 11.09
CA PHE A 233 0.04 -19.50 11.69
C PHE A 233 -0.47 -18.54 10.62
N MET A 234 0.33 -18.27 9.59
CA MET A 234 0.00 -17.30 8.55
C MET A 234 -1.19 -17.74 7.71
N THR A 235 -1.35 -19.03 7.44
CA THR A 235 -2.55 -19.57 6.76
C THR A 235 -3.82 -19.24 7.55
N LYS A 236 -3.77 -19.39 8.88
CA LYS A 236 -4.90 -19.03 9.74
C LYS A 236 -5.10 -17.52 9.80
N PHE A 237 -4.02 -16.73 9.89
CA PHE A 237 -4.08 -15.27 9.85
C PHE A 237 -4.76 -14.75 8.57
N TYR A 238 -4.36 -15.22 7.39
CA TYR A 238 -5.00 -14.85 6.13
C TYR A 238 -6.48 -15.22 6.09
N LYS A 239 -6.85 -16.38 6.63
CA LYS A 239 -8.25 -16.81 6.73
C LYS A 239 -9.07 -15.85 7.60
N GLU A 240 -8.53 -15.40 8.73
CA GLU A 240 -9.20 -14.44 9.59
C GLU A 240 -9.30 -13.06 8.94
N ARG A 241 -8.23 -12.57 8.30
CA ARG A 241 -8.23 -11.28 7.60
C ARG A 241 -9.21 -11.25 6.42
N THR A 242 -9.26 -12.33 5.63
CA THR A 242 -10.18 -12.46 4.47
C THR A 242 -11.65 -12.28 4.84
N LYS A 243 -12.03 -12.56 6.10
CA LYS A 243 -13.42 -12.39 6.56
C LYS A 243 -13.84 -10.93 6.68
N ILE A 244 -12.88 -10.02 6.92
CA ILE A 244 -13.16 -8.62 7.24
C ILE A 244 -12.57 -7.63 6.24
N VAL A 245 -11.68 -8.08 5.34
CA VAL A 245 -10.90 -7.17 4.50
C VAL A 245 -11.74 -6.35 3.49
N ASP A 246 -12.88 -6.89 3.04
CA ASP A 246 -13.82 -6.18 2.16
C ASP A 246 -15.02 -5.60 2.95
N THR A 247 -14.87 -5.37 4.26
CA THR A 247 -15.93 -4.84 5.13
C THR A 247 -15.53 -3.48 5.65
N ASN A 248 -16.47 -2.74 6.24
CA ASN A 248 -16.22 -1.45 6.90
C ASN A 248 -15.41 -0.46 6.03
N GLU A 249 -15.63 -0.51 4.71
CA GLU A 249 -15.01 0.38 3.72
C GLU A 249 -13.47 0.35 3.73
N TYR A 250 -12.85 -0.73 4.26
CA TYR A 250 -11.39 -0.89 4.15
C TYR A 250 -10.97 -1.04 2.69
N ASN A 251 -11.72 -1.81 1.91
CA ASN A 251 -11.51 -2.03 0.48
C ASN A 251 -12.84 -2.33 -0.21
N ASP A 252 -13.01 -1.86 -1.44
CA ASP A 252 -14.13 -2.27 -2.28
C ASP A 252 -14.02 -3.77 -2.62
N PRO A 253 -15.08 -4.58 -2.42
CA PRO A 253 -15.02 -5.99 -2.79
C PRO A 253 -14.88 -6.17 -4.30
N PRO A 254 -13.99 -7.05 -4.81
CA PRO A 254 -13.19 -8.05 -4.08
C PRO A 254 -11.72 -7.63 -3.87
N ASN A 255 -11.39 -6.34 -3.93
CA ASN A 255 -10.02 -5.81 -3.92
C ASN A 255 -9.27 -6.22 -2.64
N GLY A 256 -9.90 -6.15 -1.47
CA GLY A 256 -9.32 -6.58 -0.21
C GLY A 256 -9.06 -8.09 -0.16
N LYS A 257 -9.97 -8.91 -0.67
CA LYS A 257 -9.74 -10.36 -0.81
C LYS A 257 -8.57 -10.65 -1.75
N ASN A 258 -8.42 -9.92 -2.85
CA ASN A 258 -7.29 -10.07 -3.76
C ASN A 258 -5.97 -9.64 -3.10
N ARG A 259 -5.97 -8.52 -2.38
CA ARG A 259 -4.86 -8.05 -1.53
C ARG A 259 -4.35 -9.13 -0.57
N VAL A 260 -5.24 -9.78 0.19
CA VAL A 260 -4.86 -10.88 1.09
C VAL A 260 -4.32 -12.08 0.31
N LYS A 261 -4.92 -12.39 -0.85
CA LYS A 261 -4.47 -13.50 -1.68
C LYS A 261 -3.03 -13.32 -2.16
N GLN A 262 -2.56 -12.08 -2.41
CA GLN A 262 -1.17 -11.81 -2.81
C GLN A 262 -0.18 -12.47 -1.85
N TRP A 263 -0.33 -12.17 -0.57
CA TRP A 263 0.51 -12.70 0.51
C TRP A 263 0.34 -14.22 0.68
N SER A 264 -0.89 -14.72 0.64
CA SER A 264 -1.15 -16.15 0.81
C SER A 264 -0.60 -17.00 -0.35
N ASN A 265 -0.59 -16.47 -1.57
CA ASN A 265 -0.05 -17.17 -2.74
C ASN A 265 1.47 -17.23 -2.68
N LEU A 266 2.15 -16.15 -2.29
CA LEU A 266 3.60 -16.16 -2.04
C LEU A 266 3.99 -17.17 -0.95
N LEU A 267 3.19 -17.26 0.14
CA LEU A 267 3.41 -18.28 1.17
C LEU A 267 3.30 -19.70 0.61
N ASN A 268 2.37 -19.93 -0.31
CA ASN A 268 2.18 -21.24 -0.95
C ASN A 268 3.28 -21.57 -1.96
N MET A 269 3.84 -20.55 -2.62
CA MET A 269 5.00 -20.67 -3.52
C MET A 269 6.31 -20.91 -2.74
N GLY A 270 6.35 -20.56 -1.45
CA GLY A 270 7.57 -20.64 -0.62
C GLY A 270 8.41 -19.37 -0.65
N GLU A 271 7.92 -18.30 -1.27
CA GLU A 271 8.56 -16.98 -1.42
C GLU A 271 8.50 -16.18 -0.11
N THR A 272 9.06 -16.75 0.95
CA THR A 272 8.95 -16.20 2.32
C THR A 272 9.99 -15.12 2.60
N ASP A 273 11.16 -15.19 1.97
CA ASP A 273 12.21 -14.19 2.12
C ASP A 273 12.05 -13.00 1.15
N LEU A 274 11.20 -13.10 0.12
CA LEU A 274 10.95 -12.08 -0.91
C LEU A 274 12.22 -11.62 -1.65
N LYS A 275 13.18 -12.53 -1.86
CA LYS A 275 14.41 -12.27 -2.65
C LYS A 275 14.38 -13.03 -3.96
N GLY A 276 14.79 -12.40 -5.06
CA GLY A 276 14.63 -12.93 -6.41
C GLY A 276 13.17 -13.17 -6.81
N ALA A 277 12.23 -12.54 -6.10
CA ALA A 277 10.81 -12.84 -6.15
C ALA A 277 10.03 -12.00 -7.17
N ASP A 278 10.70 -11.20 -8.01
CA ASP A 278 10.08 -10.25 -8.94
C ASP A 278 8.97 -10.90 -9.79
N SER A 279 9.24 -12.07 -10.37
CA SER A 279 8.26 -12.80 -11.17
C SER A 279 7.06 -13.27 -10.35
N ALA A 280 7.28 -13.70 -9.11
CA ALA A 280 6.22 -14.13 -8.20
C ALA A 280 5.39 -12.94 -7.73
N VAL A 281 6.01 -11.80 -7.41
CA VAL A 281 5.33 -10.53 -7.08
C VAL A 281 4.44 -10.10 -8.24
N LEU A 282 4.98 -10.05 -9.47
CA LEU A 282 4.20 -9.71 -10.66
C LEU A 282 3.02 -10.67 -10.83
N GLN A 283 3.24 -11.97 -10.70
CA GLN A 283 2.18 -12.97 -10.82
C GLN A 283 1.06 -12.76 -9.77
N VAL A 284 1.39 -12.52 -8.50
CA VAL A 284 0.36 -12.41 -7.46
C VAL A 284 -0.34 -11.06 -7.45
N THR A 285 0.23 -10.05 -8.10
CA THR A 285 -0.38 -8.72 -8.30
C THR A 285 -1.16 -8.59 -9.61
N ASP A 286 -1.19 -9.64 -10.44
CA ASP A 286 -1.93 -9.68 -11.71
C ASP A 286 -3.43 -9.94 -11.48
N TRP A 287 -4.10 -8.91 -10.98
CA TRP A 287 -5.54 -8.87 -10.77
C TRP A 287 -6.06 -7.44 -11.01
N GLU A 288 -7.32 -7.31 -11.42
CA GLU A 288 -7.94 -6.02 -11.74
C GLU A 288 -8.52 -5.37 -10.48
N LEU A 289 -8.10 -4.14 -10.19
CA LEU A 289 -8.71 -3.32 -9.15
C LEU A 289 -10.10 -2.88 -9.65
N GLN A 290 -11.13 -3.19 -8.87
CA GLN A 290 -12.53 -2.81 -9.16
C GLN A 290 -12.84 -1.41 -8.64
#